data_AF-A0A116MKS4-F1
#
_entry.id   AF-A0A116MKS4-F1
#
_cell.length_a   1.000
_cell.length_b   1.000
_cell.length_c   1.000
_cell.angle_alpha   90.00
_cell.angle_beta   90.00
_cell.angle_gamma   90.00
#
_symmetry.space_group_name_H-M   'P 1'
#
loop_
_entity.id
_entity.type
_entity.pdbx_description
1 polymer ?
#
loop_
_entity_poly.entity_id
_entity_poly.type
_entity_poly.pdbx_seq_one_letter_code
_entity_poly.pdbx_strand_id
1 'polypeptide(L)'
;MKITEVKKKNGATVYRASVYLGVDQVTGKKVKTKVTGRTHKEVKQKAQQEKIAFQQDGFTRFQATSIASYQELAELWWESYKYTVKPNT
;
A
#
# COMPACT_ATOMS: atom_id res chain seq x y z
N MET A 1 -13.92 10.75 9.50
CA MET A 1 -13.40 9.36 9.47
C MET A 1 -14.25 8.52 10.40
N LYS A 2 -14.96 7.51 9.88
CA LYS A 2 -15.75 6.58 10.71
C LYS A 2 -14.83 5.49 11.24
N ILE A 3 -14.72 5.38 12.55
CA ILE A 3 -13.99 4.30 13.23
C ILE A 3 -15.01 3.24 13.64
N THR A 4 -14.82 2.01 13.20
CA THR A 4 -15.67 0.88 13.57
C THR A 4 -14.93 -0.01 14.55
N GLU A 5 -15.60 -0.36 15.65
CA GLU A 5 -15.14 -1.38 16.57
C GLU A 5 -15.31 -2.78 15.96
N VAL A 6 -14.31 -3.64 16.11
CA VAL A 6 -14.34 -5.03 15.66
C VAL A 6 -13.85 -5.91 16.80
N LYS A 7 -14.70 -6.84 17.24
CA LYS A 7 -14.32 -7.90 18.17
C LYS A 7 -13.72 -9.06 17.38
N LYS A 8 -12.49 -9.44 17.72
CA LYS A 8 -11.81 -10.60 17.13
C LYS A 8 -12.34 -11.90 17.74
N LYS A 9 -12.09 -13.03 17.05
CA LYS A 9 -12.44 -14.38 17.56
C LYS A 9 -11.84 -14.71 18.93
N ASN A 10 -10.71 -14.07 19.27
CA ASN A 10 -10.03 -14.22 20.56
C ASN A 10 -10.56 -13.25 21.65
N GLY A 11 -11.71 -12.60 21.45
CA GLY A 11 -12.32 -11.68 22.42
C GLY A 11 -11.72 -10.27 22.45
N ALA A 12 -10.58 -10.02 21.78
CA ALA A 12 -9.94 -8.71 21.77
C ALA A 12 -10.70 -7.72 20.89
N THR A 13 -10.94 -6.52 21.41
CA THR A 13 -11.49 -5.39 20.66
C THR A 13 -10.39 -4.65 19.91
N VAL A 14 -10.60 -4.44 18.62
CA VAL A 14 -9.75 -3.56 17.79
C VAL A 14 -10.59 -2.54 17.06
N TYR A 15 -10.01 -1.37 16.84
CA TYR A 15 -10.64 -0.29 16.10
C TYR A 15 -10.05 -0.24 14.70
N ARG A 16 -10.91 -0.16 13.69
CA ARG A 16 -10.51 -0.03 12.29
C ARG A 16 -11.16 1.19 11.66
N ALA A 17 -10.49 1.76 10.67
CA ALA A 17 -11.06 2.82 9.86
C ALA A 17 -10.47 2.82 8.45
N SER A 18 -11.30 3.19 7.49
CA SER A 18 -10.84 3.43 6.12
C SER A 18 -10.54 4.90 5.94
N VAL A 19 -9.34 5.21 5.48
CA VAL A 19 -8.83 6.58 5.31
C VAL A 19 -8.54 6.79 3.83
N TYR A 20 -9.10 7.87 3.29
CA TYR A 20 -8.74 8.33 1.96
C TYR A 20 -7.40 9.07 2.04
N LEU A 21 -6.44 8.64 1.21
CA LEU A 21 -5.10 9.23 1.17
C LEU A 21 -5.01 10.32 0.09
N GLY A 22 -5.58 10.06 -1.08
CA GLY A 22 -5.59 10.99 -2.21
C GLY A 22 -5.83 10.29 -3.54
N VAL A 23 -5.50 10.99 -4.63
CA VAL A 23 -5.45 10.42 -5.98
C VAL A 23 -4.00 10.07 -6.27
N ASP A 24 -3.77 8.88 -6.79
CA ASP A 24 -2.46 8.42 -7.20
C ASP A 24 -1.98 9.21 -8.43
N GLN A 25 -0.81 9.85 -8.36
CA GLN A 25 -0.32 10.73 -9.43
C GLN A 25 0.01 9.96 -10.72
N VAL A 26 0.45 8.69 -10.61
CA VAL A 26 0.86 7.87 -11.77
C VAL A 26 -0.35 7.26 -12.47
N THR A 27 -1.31 6.75 -11.69
CA THR A 27 -2.43 5.97 -12.21
C THR A 27 -3.75 6.74 -12.27
N GLY A 28 -3.85 7.89 -11.61
CA GLY A 28 -5.08 8.69 -11.50
C GLY A 28 -6.18 8.05 -10.64
N LYS A 29 -5.90 6.93 -9.96
CA LYS A 29 -6.90 6.19 -9.17
C LYS A 29 -7.00 6.71 -7.74
N LYS A 30 -8.19 6.61 -7.15
CA LYS A 30 -8.44 6.98 -5.74
C LYS A 30 -7.81 5.96 -4.79
N VAL A 31 -6.90 6.41 -3.94
CA VAL A 31 -6.19 5.55 -2.98
C VAL A 31 -6.84 5.62 -1.60
N LYS A 32 -7.14 4.45 -1.03
CA LYS A 32 -7.64 4.29 0.33
C LYS A 32 -6.78 3.29 1.08
N THR A 33 -6.51 3.56 2.36
CA THR A 33 -5.86 2.62 3.26
C THR A 33 -6.78 2.23 4.41
N LYS A 34 -6.59 1.01 4.93
CA LYS A 34 -7.29 0.53 6.13
C LYS A 34 -6.31 0.61 7.29
N VAL A 35 -6.65 1.42 8.28
CA VAL A 35 -5.84 1.59 9.50
C VAL A 35 -6.50 0.84 10.64
N THR A 36 -5.70 0.11 11.42
CA THR A 36 -6.15 -0.62 12.61
C THR A 36 -5.31 -0.28 13.83
N GLY A 37 -5.94 -0.24 14.99
CA GLY A 37 -5.29 0.03 16.27
C GLY A 37 -6.08 -0.51 17.45
N ARG A 38 -5.44 -0.56 18.63
CA ARG A 38 -6.05 -1.00 19.88
C ARG A 38 -6.89 0.09 20.53
N THR A 39 -6.62 1.35 20.20
CA THR A 39 -7.38 2.52 20.70
C THR A 39 -7.80 3.46 19.57
N HIS A 40 -8.84 4.26 19.81
CA HIS A 40 -9.26 5.31 18.87
C HIS A 40 -8.16 6.33 18.59
N LYS A 41 -7.34 6.69 19.59
CA LYS A 41 -6.24 7.65 19.45
C LYS A 41 -5.16 7.10 18.52
N GLU A 42 -4.76 5.85 18.72
CA GLU A 42 -3.76 5.18 17.88
C GLU A 42 -4.21 5.11 16.41
N VAL A 43 -5.47 4.79 16.16
CA VAL A 43 -6.04 4.76 14.81
C VAL A 43 -5.99 6.14 14.15
N LYS A 44 -6.25 7.23 14.90
CA LYS A 44 -6.15 8.60 14.38
C LYS A 44 -4.71 8.99 14.05
N GLN A 45 -3.76 8.68 14.95
CA GLN A 45 -2.33 8.94 14.71
C GLN A 45 -1.81 8.21 13.49
N LYS A 46 -2.06 6.89 13.39
CA LYS A 46 -1.67 6.10 12.22
C LYS A 46 -2.31 6.62 10.93
N ALA A 47 -3.56 7.05 10.98
CA ALA A 47 -4.22 7.66 9.83
C ALA A 47 -3.58 8.97 9.37
N GLN A 48 -3.05 9.79 10.29
CA GLN A 48 -2.30 10.99 9.94
C GLN A 48 -0.92 10.63 9.37
N GLN A 49 -0.23 9.69 10.00
CA GLN A 49 1.09 9.22 9.56
C GLN A 49 1.03 8.64 8.14
N GLU A 50 0.03 7.82 7.82
CA GLU A 50 -0.17 7.27 6.48
C GLU A 50 -0.42 8.35 5.42
N LYS A 51 -1.09 9.46 5.78
CA LYS A 51 -1.28 10.58 4.87
C LYS A 51 0.03 11.33 4.62
N ILE A 52 0.83 11.54 5.65
CA ILE A 52 2.14 12.19 5.55
C ILE A 52 3.08 11.32 4.71
N ALA A 53 3.13 10.01 4.97
CA ALA A 53 3.90 9.06 4.17
C ALA A 53 3.48 9.11 2.70
N PHE A 54 2.18 9.06 2.41
CA PHE A 54 1.67 9.17 1.04
C PHE A 54 2.06 10.48 0.33
N GLN A 55 2.15 11.59 1.07
CA GLN A 55 2.63 12.87 0.52
C GLN A 55 4.14 12.85 0.28
N GLN A 56 4.92 12.25 1.19
CA GLN A 56 6.37 12.11 1.05
C GLN A 56 6.75 11.17 -0.10
N ASP A 57 5.95 10.14 -0.34
CA ASP A 57 6.10 9.19 -1.45
C ASP A 57 5.64 9.79 -2.80
N GLY A 58 5.39 11.09 -2.88
CA GLY A 58 5.03 11.77 -4.12
C GLY A 58 3.62 11.43 -4.61
N PHE A 59 2.68 11.18 -3.70
CA PHE A 59 1.29 10.83 -4.00
C PHE A 59 1.15 9.58 -4.87
N THR A 60 2.07 8.62 -4.78
CA THR A 60 1.96 7.32 -5.45
C THR A 60 2.19 6.19 -4.45
N ARG A 61 1.48 5.07 -4.65
CA ARG A 61 1.80 3.83 -3.90
C ARG A 61 2.85 2.97 -4.57
N PHE A 62 2.99 3.12 -5.88
CA PHE A 62 3.99 2.41 -6.65
C PHE A 62 5.17 3.34 -6.83
N GLN A 63 6.32 2.94 -6.28
CA GLN A 63 7.56 3.62 -6.61
C GLN A 63 7.80 3.44 -8.11
N ALA A 64 7.86 4.54 -8.84
CA ALA A 64 8.29 4.50 -10.22
C ALA A 64 9.77 4.07 -10.22
N THR A 65 10.05 2.84 -10.65
CA THR A 65 11.43 2.41 -10.88
C THR A 65 11.94 3.20 -12.08
N SER A 66 12.92 4.07 -11.85
CA SER A 66 13.63 4.74 -12.94
C SER A 66 14.53 3.71 -13.61
N ILE A 67 14.11 3.21 -14.76
CA ILE A 67 14.93 2.34 -15.60
C ILE A 67 15.79 3.25 -16.48
N ALA A 68 17.10 3.24 -16.27
CA ALA A 68 18.02 4.12 -16.97
C ALA A 68 18.58 3.48 -18.24
N SER A 69 18.60 2.14 -18.31
CA SER A 69 19.17 1.40 -19.43
C SER A 69 18.27 0.28 -19.97
N TYR A 70 18.47 -0.09 -21.23
CA TYR A 70 17.79 -1.24 -21.84
C TYR A 70 18.16 -2.57 -21.16
N GLN A 71 19.38 -2.68 -20.63
CA GLN A 71 19.82 -3.87 -19.92
C GLN A 71 19.01 -4.08 -18.63
N GLU A 72 18.84 -3.03 -17.82
CA GLU A 72 18.01 -3.07 -16.60
C GLU A 72 16.57 -3.47 -16.91
N LEU A 73 16.01 -2.97 -18.03
CA LEU A 73 14.68 -3.35 -18.49
C LEU A 73 14.60 -4.85 -18.80
N ALA A 74 15.59 -5.37 -19.53
CA ALA A 74 15.64 -6.77 -19.93
C ALA A 74 15.79 -7.71 -18.72
N GLU A 75 16.61 -7.33 -17.74
CA GLU A 75 16.79 -8.07 -16.49
C GLU A 75 15.51 -8.08 -15.65
N LEU A 76 14.87 -6.92 -15.46
CA LEU A 76 13.61 -6.81 -14.71
C LEU A 76 12.49 -7.64 -15.35
N TRP A 77 12.42 -7.63 -16.69
CA TRP A 77 11.49 -8.47 -17.44
C TRP A 77 11.80 -9.95 -17.24
N TRP A 78 13.06 -10.35 -17.36
CA TRP A 78 13.49 -11.74 -17.21
C TRP A 78 13.18 -12.28 -15.80
N GLU A 79 13.44 -11.50 -14.75
CA GLU A 79 13.12 -11.89 -13.37
C GLU A 79 11.63 -12.16 -13.15
N SER A 80 10.78 -11.38 -13.80
CA SER A 80 9.32 -11.55 -13.75
C SER A 80 8.86 -12.76 -14.56
N TYR A 81 9.48 -12.99 -15.72
CA TYR A 81 9.05 -14.01 -16.70
C TYR A 81 9.56 -15.42 -16.38
N LYS A 82 10.76 -15.57 -15.82
CA LYS A 82 11.44 -16.87 -15.63
C LYS A 82 10.61 -17.93 -14.88
N TYR A 83 9.71 -17.51 -13.99
CA TYR A 83 8.85 -18.42 -13.21
C TYR A 83 7.58 -18.85 -13.95
N THR A 84 7.23 -18.20 -15.06
CA THR A 84 6.04 -18.51 -15.86
C THR A 84 6.29 -19.62 -16.88
N VAL A 85 7.56 -19.90 -17.20
CA VAL A 85 7.95 -20.92 -18.17
C VAL A 85 8.27 -22.21 -17.43
N LYS A 86 7.68 -23.32 -17.87
CA LYS A 86 8.08 -24.64 -17.39
C LYS A 86 9.38 -25.06 -18.09
N PRO A 87 10.40 -25.53 -17.35
CA PRO A 87 11.59 -26.08 -17.98
C PRO A 87 11.19 -27.30 -18.81
N ASN A 88 11.62 -27.31 -20.07
CA ASN A 88 11.49 -28.49 -20.92
C ASN A 88 12.78 -29.29 -20.76
N THR A 89 12.66 -30.50 -20.23
CA THR A 89 13.77 -31.44 -20.02
C THR A 89 13.84 -32.42 -21.19
#